data_AF-A0A8J2QV61-F1
#
_entry.id   AF-A0A8J2QV61-F1
#
_cell.length_a   1.000
_cell.length_b   1.000
_cell.length_c   1.000
_cell.angle_alpha   90.00
_cell.angle_beta   90.00
_cell.angle_gamma   90.00
#
_symmetry.space_group_name_H-M   'P 1'
#
loop_
_entity.id
_entity.type
_entity.pdbx_description
1 polymer ?
#
loop_
_entity_poly.entity_id
_entity_poly.type
_entity_poly.pdbx_seq_one_letter_code
_entity_poly.pdbx_strand_id
1 'polypeptide(L)'
;MTYGATLRVPSDFLVPTGTEIEDADLVRRLTRTMATLAPAPQRSHENKPFIFKDLETCTHVFVRNDSVRAPLTPPYDGPYEVLKKHEKYFKIKMPLRTAVVSLDRLKPAFTFSDTTVSTSGATNTVRGVSSKRTVPEQPYTTRSGRIVKKTVRFS
;
A
#
# COMPACT_ATOMS: atom_id res chain seq x y z
N MET A 1 13.25 -22.47 -34.94
CA MET A 1 12.07 -21.96 -35.67
C MET A 1 11.31 -23.17 -36.20
N THR A 2 10.37 -23.71 -35.43
CA THR A 2 9.57 -24.88 -35.86
C THR A 2 8.24 -24.39 -36.42
N TYR A 3 8.24 -24.08 -37.72
CA TYR A 3 7.03 -23.81 -38.50
C TYR A 3 6.54 -25.15 -39.07
N GLY A 4 5.29 -25.52 -38.81
CA GLY A 4 4.72 -26.71 -39.46
C GLY A 4 3.43 -27.29 -38.87
N ALA A 5 3.02 -26.91 -37.65
CA ALA A 5 1.76 -27.39 -37.08
C ALA A 5 0.69 -26.27 -37.09
N THR A 6 -0.52 -26.59 -37.53
CA THR A 6 -1.66 -25.68 -37.47
C THR A 6 -1.98 -25.35 -36.01
N LEU A 7 -2.27 -24.07 -35.73
CA LEU A 7 -2.75 -23.61 -34.42
C LEU A 7 -4.04 -24.35 -34.10
N ARG A 8 -3.99 -25.28 -33.15
CA ARG A 8 -5.16 -26.00 -32.65
C ARG A 8 -5.80 -25.23 -31.52
N VAL A 9 -7.12 -25.10 -31.57
CA VAL A 9 -7.91 -24.62 -30.43
C VAL A 9 -7.97 -25.73 -29.37
N PRO A 10 -8.14 -25.40 -28.07
CA PRO A 10 -8.20 -26.39 -27.00
C PRO A 10 -9.21 -27.53 -27.22
N SER A 11 -10.27 -27.29 -28.00
CA SER A 11 -11.27 -28.29 -28.37
C SER A 11 -10.77 -29.34 -29.36
N ASP A 12 -9.76 -29.06 -30.18
CA ASP A 12 -9.22 -29.97 -31.21
C ASP A 12 -8.26 -31.04 -30.65
N PHE A 13 -8.01 -31.03 -29.34
CA PHE A 13 -7.26 -32.08 -28.66
C PHE A 13 -8.15 -33.28 -28.30
N LEU A 14 -9.47 -33.08 -28.24
CA LEU A 14 -10.41 -34.14 -27.91
C LEU A 14 -10.78 -34.89 -29.20
N VAL A 15 -9.95 -35.88 -29.55
CA VAL A 15 -10.27 -36.82 -30.62
C VAL A 15 -11.39 -37.73 -30.11
N PRO A 16 -12.58 -37.78 -30.76
CA PRO A 16 -13.61 -38.74 -30.40
C PRO A 16 -13.05 -40.14 -30.65
N THR A 17 -12.72 -40.83 -29.57
CA THR A 17 -12.37 -42.24 -29.63
C THR A 17 -13.68 -42.99 -29.84
N GLY A 18 -13.83 -43.68 -30.98
CA GLY A 18 -15.05 -44.41 -31.37
C GLY A 18 -15.36 -45.63 -30.51
N THR A 19 -14.85 -45.67 -29.28
CA THR A 19 -15.30 -46.61 -28.26
C THR A 19 -16.61 -46.08 -27.71
N GLU A 20 -17.72 -46.76 -28.01
CA GLU A 20 -18.91 -46.74 -27.16
C GLU A 20 -18.48 -47.28 -25.79
N ILE A 21 -17.88 -46.43 -24.97
CA ILE A 21 -17.71 -46.73 -23.56
C ILE A 21 -19.13 -46.81 -23.04
N GLU A 22 -19.55 -47.94 -22.48
CA GLU A 22 -20.82 -48.01 -21.76
C GLU A 22 -20.82 -46.87 -20.73
N ASP A 23 -21.58 -45.81 -21.03
CA ASP A 23 -21.55 -44.55 -20.27
C ASP A 23 -21.77 -44.81 -18.78
N ALA A 24 -22.55 -45.85 -18.47
CA ALA A 24 -22.81 -46.32 -17.13
C ALA A 24 -21.54 -46.72 -16.37
N ASP A 25 -20.60 -47.43 -16.98
CA ASP A 25 -19.40 -47.92 -16.32
C ASP A 25 -18.34 -46.83 -16.16
N LEU A 26 -18.25 -45.91 -17.12
CA LEU A 26 -17.43 -44.70 -16.99
C LEU A 26 -17.94 -43.82 -15.85
N VAL A 27 -19.24 -43.57 -15.81
CA VAL A 27 -19.88 -42.77 -14.76
C VAL A 27 -19.70 -43.46 -13.41
N ARG A 28 -19.91 -44.77 -13.31
CA ARG A 28 -19.67 -45.55 -12.06
C ARG A 28 -18.23 -45.43 -11.60
N ARG A 29 -17.25 -45.56 -12.51
CA ARG A 29 -15.82 -45.41 -12.19
C ARG A 29 -15.52 -43.99 -11.69
N LEU A 30 -16.00 -42.97 -12.38
CA LEU A 30 -15.78 -41.57 -12.00
C LEU A 30 -16.39 -41.25 -10.63
N THR A 31 -17.64 -41.68 -10.42
CA THR A 31 -18.36 -41.46 -9.16
C THR A 31 -17.64 -42.12 -8.00
N ARG A 32 -17.13 -43.36 -8.20
CA ARG A 32 -16.33 -44.07 -7.20
C ARG A 32 -15.03 -43.34 -6.91
N THR A 33 -14.31 -42.89 -7.94
CA THR A 33 -13.03 -42.17 -7.75
C THR A 33 -13.21 -40.84 -7.02
N MET A 34 -14.28 -40.09 -7.33
CA MET A 34 -14.60 -38.83 -6.66
C MET A 34 -15.07 -39.06 -5.23
N ALA A 35 -15.83 -40.12 -4.97
CA ALA A 35 -16.23 -40.51 -3.61
C ALA A 35 -15.04 -40.89 -2.72
N THR A 36 -13.96 -41.44 -3.32
CA THR A 36 -12.73 -41.77 -2.60
C THR A 36 -11.77 -40.61 -2.44
N LEU A 37 -11.96 -39.50 -3.16
CA LEU A 37 -11.10 -38.32 -3.03
C LEU A 37 -11.43 -37.59 -1.73
N ALA A 38 -10.54 -37.68 -0.75
CA ALA A 38 -10.60 -36.84 0.45
C ALA A 38 -9.89 -35.51 0.19
N PRO A 39 -10.39 -34.38 0.76
CA PRO A 39 -9.65 -33.13 0.76
C PRO A 39 -8.27 -33.34 1.39
N ALA A 40 -7.22 -32.82 0.74
CA ALA A 40 -5.90 -32.80 1.34
C ALA A 40 -5.95 -32.02 2.66
N PRO A 41 -5.21 -32.44 3.71
CA PRO A 41 -5.18 -31.73 4.97
C PRO A 41 -4.73 -30.29 4.73
N GLN A 42 -5.51 -29.35 5.28
CA GLN A 42 -5.23 -27.93 5.12
C GLN A 42 -3.86 -27.60 5.72
N ARG A 43 -3.02 -26.90 4.94
CA ARG A 43 -1.75 -26.39 5.45
C ARG A 43 -2.04 -25.39 6.58
N SER A 44 -1.47 -25.62 7.75
CA SER A 44 -1.56 -24.66 8.86
C SER A 44 -0.77 -23.41 8.49
N HIS A 45 -1.43 -22.26 8.47
CA HIS A 45 -0.82 -20.95 8.30
C HIS A 45 -0.95 -20.17 9.61
N GLU A 46 0.16 -19.91 10.28
CA GLU A 46 0.22 -18.93 11.38
C GLU A 46 0.13 -17.51 10.78
N ASN A 47 -1.09 -16.98 10.64
CA ASN A 47 -1.29 -15.62 10.17
C ASN A 47 -1.02 -14.63 11.31
N LYS A 48 0.24 -14.20 11.45
CA LYS A 48 0.60 -13.12 12.36
C LYS A 48 0.18 -11.78 11.75
N PRO A 49 -0.65 -10.96 12.45
CA PRO A 49 -1.05 -9.67 11.91
C PRO A 49 0.18 -8.75 11.82
N PHE A 50 0.28 -8.02 10.71
CA PHE A 50 1.31 -7.01 10.54
C PHE A 50 0.92 -5.76 11.34
N ILE A 51 1.80 -5.35 12.26
CA ILE A 51 1.63 -4.15 13.08
C ILE A 51 2.81 -3.23 12.83
N PHE A 52 2.53 -1.94 12.61
CA PHE A 52 3.58 -0.93 12.45
C PHE A 52 4.28 -0.69 13.80
N LYS A 53 5.60 -0.90 13.85
CA LYS A 53 6.42 -0.68 15.05
C LYS A 53 6.32 0.75 15.58
N ASP A 54 6.19 1.72 14.67
CA ASP A 54 6.17 3.14 15.02
C ASP A 54 4.88 3.56 15.73
N LEU A 55 3.82 2.75 15.74
CA LEU A 55 2.57 3.08 16.44
C LEU A 55 2.80 3.33 17.95
N GLU A 56 3.80 2.68 18.54
CA GLU A 56 4.18 2.88 19.94
C GLU A 56 4.67 4.29 20.24
N THR A 57 5.33 4.95 19.28
CA THR A 57 5.93 6.29 19.46
C THR A 57 5.14 7.42 18.79
N CYS A 58 4.29 7.11 17.81
CA CYS A 58 3.56 8.15 17.06
C CYS A 58 2.54 8.96 17.87
N THR A 59 2.48 10.27 17.62
CA THR A 59 1.49 11.17 18.23
C THR A 59 0.19 11.22 17.43
N HIS A 60 0.29 11.10 16.10
CA HIS A 60 -0.84 11.11 15.18
C HIS A 60 -0.91 9.80 14.38
N VAL A 61 -2.12 9.40 14.01
CA VAL A 61 -2.39 8.18 13.22
C VAL A 61 -3.45 8.44 12.16
N PHE A 62 -3.28 7.79 11.01
CA PHE A 62 -4.29 7.66 9.98
C PHE A 62 -5.17 6.44 10.26
N VAL A 63 -6.47 6.57 10.00
CA VAL A 63 -7.47 5.51 10.24
C VAL A 63 -8.01 4.99 8.92
N ARG A 64 -7.95 3.67 8.71
CA ARG A 64 -8.53 3.02 7.54
C ARG A 64 -10.05 2.99 7.61
N ASN A 65 -10.71 3.40 6.53
CA ASN A 65 -12.15 3.26 6.37
C ASN A 65 -12.46 2.00 5.54
N ASP A 66 -12.93 0.95 6.21
CA ASP A 66 -13.27 -0.35 5.61
C ASP A 66 -14.68 -0.41 5.01
N SER A 67 -15.40 0.72 4.97
CA SER A 67 -16.74 0.78 4.38
C SER A 67 -16.68 0.71 2.84
N VAL A 68 -17.81 0.39 2.20
CA VAL A 68 -17.95 0.53 0.74
C VAL A 68 -17.73 1.98 0.35
N ARG A 69 -16.80 2.23 -0.58
CA ARG A 69 -16.31 3.57 -0.92
C ARG A 69 -16.40 3.79 -2.43
N ALA A 70 -16.62 5.04 -2.81
CA ALA A 70 -16.60 5.43 -4.22
C ALA A 70 -15.19 5.27 -4.81
N PRO A 71 -15.07 5.05 -6.13
CA PRO A 71 -13.79 5.04 -6.82
C PRO A 71 -12.97 6.30 -6.50
N LEU A 72 -11.63 6.15 -6.44
CA LEU A 72 -10.66 7.24 -6.20
C LEU A 72 -10.74 7.93 -4.82
N THR A 73 -11.50 7.40 -3.88
CA THR A 73 -11.49 7.91 -2.50
C THR A 73 -10.20 7.41 -1.79
N PRO A 74 -9.53 8.19 -0.91
CA PRO A 74 -8.38 7.71 -0.13
C PRO A 74 -8.79 6.76 1.02
N PRO A 75 -8.20 5.56 1.14
CA PRO A 75 -8.64 4.52 2.10
C PRO A 75 -8.39 4.87 3.56
N TYR A 76 -7.54 5.84 3.81
CA TYR A 76 -7.25 6.34 5.14
C TYR A 76 -7.75 7.77 5.27
N ASP A 77 -8.34 8.06 6.41
CA ASP A 77 -8.71 9.41 6.82
C ASP A 77 -7.69 9.95 7.82
N GLY A 78 -7.59 11.29 7.81
CA GLY A 78 -6.79 12.25 8.57
C GLY A 78 -5.70 11.80 9.54
N PRO A 79 -4.69 12.64 9.82
CA PRO A 79 -3.87 12.46 11.00
C PRO A 79 -4.71 12.80 12.23
N TYR A 80 -5.16 11.80 12.96
CA TYR A 80 -5.87 11.98 14.23
C TYR A 80 -4.93 11.89 15.42
N GLU A 81 -5.15 12.77 16.40
CA GLU A 81 -4.41 12.78 17.65
C GLU A 81 -4.73 11.51 18.47
N VAL A 82 -3.69 10.81 18.91
CA VAL A 82 -3.80 9.64 19.78
C VAL A 82 -3.88 10.09 21.24
N LEU A 83 -5.01 9.84 21.90
CA LEU A 83 -5.24 10.19 23.30
C LEU A 83 -4.68 9.15 24.27
N LYS A 84 -4.87 7.86 23.96
CA LYS A 84 -4.36 6.73 24.77
C LYS A 84 -3.99 5.55 23.87
N LYS A 85 -2.87 4.92 24.20
CA LYS A 85 -2.36 3.72 23.52
C LYS A 85 -2.61 2.48 24.37
N HIS A 86 -3.09 1.41 23.74
CA HIS A 86 -3.18 0.08 24.34
C HIS A 86 -2.63 -0.96 23.36
N GLU A 87 -2.37 -2.17 23.83
CA GLU A 87 -1.74 -3.24 23.07
C GLU A 87 -2.53 -3.67 21.81
N LYS A 88 -3.86 -3.56 21.82
CA LYS A 88 -4.72 -3.99 20.70
C LYS A 88 -5.51 -2.88 20.03
N TYR A 89 -5.61 -1.71 20.66
CA TYR A 89 -6.43 -0.61 20.17
C TYR A 89 -5.95 0.73 20.73
N PHE A 90 -6.14 1.81 19.98
CA PHE A 90 -5.90 3.18 20.44
C PHE A 90 -7.21 3.94 20.62
N LYS A 91 -7.21 4.89 21.56
CA LYS A 91 -8.25 5.93 21.67
C LYS A 91 -7.74 7.16 20.94
N ILE A 92 -8.49 7.61 19.94
CA ILE A 92 -8.15 8.75 19.09
C ILE A 92 -9.20 9.85 19.18
N LYS A 93 -8.78 11.08 18.93
CA LYS A 93 -9.67 12.24 18.85
C LYS A 93 -10.11 12.44 17.40
N MET A 94 -11.32 12.01 17.09
CA MET A 94 -11.97 12.34 15.82
C MET A 94 -12.63 13.73 15.93
N PRO A 95 -12.96 14.40 14.81
CA PRO A 95 -13.44 15.78 14.82
C PRO A 95 -14.68 16.01 15.70
N LEU A 96 -15.63 15.06 15.73
CA LEU A 96 -16.87 15.16 16.50
C LEU A 96 -16.88 14.33 17.78
N ARG A 97 -15.95 13.39 17.95
CA ARG A 97 -16.00 12.41 19.06
C ARG A 97 -14.67 11.75 19.33
N THR A 98 -14.53 11.16 20.51
CA THR A 98 -13.47 10.18 20.76
C THR A 98 -13.85 8.83 20.19
N ALA A 99 -12.95 8.18 19.48
CA ALA A 99 -13.16 6.85 18.90
C ALA A 99 -12.12 5.85 19.41
N VAL A 100 -12.53 4.58 19.51
CA VAL A 100 -11.64 3.46 19.82
C VAL A 100 -11.41 2.67 18.55
N VAL A 101 -10.16 2.52 18.14
CA VAL A 101 -9.78 1.89 16.86
C VAL A 101 -8.72 0.83 17.10
N SER A 102 -8.93 -0.37 16.54
CA SER A 102 -7.96 -1.47 16.56
C SER A 102 -6.68 -1.13 15.80
N LEU A 103 -5.54 -1.68 16.22
CA LEU A 103 -4.24 -1.43 15.58
C LEU A 103 -4.23 -1.77 14.08
N ASP A 104 -4.94 -2.81 13.67
CA ASP A 104 -4.99 -3.29 12.27
C ASP A 104 -5.53 -2.25 11.27
N ARG A 105 -6.23 -1.23 11.77
CA ARG A 105 -6.79 -0.14 10.97
C ARG A 105 -6.01 1.16 11.11
N LEU A 106 -4.92 1.16 11.88
CA LEU A 106 -4.11 2.33 12.15
C LEU A 106 -2.83 2.30 11.33
N LYS A 107 -2.46 3.47 10.82
CA LYS A 107 -1.16 3.71 10.21
C LYS A 107 -0.53 4.93 10.88
N PRO A 108 0.76 4.89 11.27
CA PRO A 108 1.42 6.04 11.86
C PRO A 108 1.39 7.24 10.91
N ALA A 109 1.11 8.43 11.45
CA ALA A 109 1.19 9.68 10.72
C ALA A 109 2.43 10.47 11.16
N PHE A 110 3.32 10.73 10.22
CA PHE A 110 4.50 11.56 10.46
C PHE A 110 4.16 13.01 10.15
N THR A 111 3.93 13.80 11.19
CA THR A 111 3.78 15.25 11.10
C THR A 111 5.12 15.90 11.41
N PHE A 112 5.52 16.90 10.63
CA PHE A 112 6.66 17.75 11.00
C PHE A 112 6.29 18.50 12.27
N SER A 113 6.88 18.12 13.40
CA SER A 113 6.90 19.00 14.56
C SER A 113 7.80 20.17 14.21
N ASP A 114 7.26 21.38 14.15
CA ASP A 114 8.09 22.58 14.21
C ASP A 114 8.88 22.50 15.51
N THR A 115 10.17 22.17 15.40
CA THR A 115 11.13 22.35 16.48
C THR A 115 11.14 23.84 16.77
N THR A 116 10.29 24.30 17.68
CA THR A 116 10.39 25.63 18.26
C THR A 116 11.72 25.69 18.99
N VAL A 117 12.72 26.22 18.31
CA VAL A 117 13.99 26.64 18.91
C VAL A 117 13.66 27.80 19.84
N SER A 118 13.24 27.46 21.06
CA SER A 118 13.14 28.39 22.17
C SER A 118 14.52 28.48 22.81
N THR A 119 15.38 29.33 22.25
CA THR A 119 16.58 29.80 22.96
C THR A 119 16.48 31.30 23.16
N SER A 120 16.21 31.62 24.42
CA SER A 120 16.25 32.92 25.08
C SER A 120 17.50 33.75 24.77
N GLY A 121 17.27 35.04 24.49
CA GLY A 121 18.13 36.22 24.62
C GLY A 121 19.66 36.07 24.61
N ALA A 122 20.30 36.62 23.56
CA ALA A 122 21.62 37.24 23.66
C ALA A 122 21.79 38.33 22.57
N THR A 123 22.28 39.49 23.01
CA THR A 123 22.50 40.72 22.24
C THR A 123 23.74 40.67 21.34
N ASN A 124 23.67 41.39 20.21
CA ASN A 124 24.75 42.12 19.50
C ASN A 124 25.99 41.37 18.96
N THR A 125 26.18 41.39 17.64
CA THR A 125 27.21 42.17 16.90
C THR A 125 27.62 41.53 15.56
N VAL A 126 27.95 42.42 14.63
CA VAL A 126 28.26 42.26 13.20
C VAL A 126 29.56 41.49 12.94
N ARG A 127 29.56 40.64 11.90
CA ARG A 127 30.74 40.43 11.04
C ARG A 127 30.32 40.08 9.60
N GLY A 128 30.62 40.98 8.66
CA GLY A 128 30.69 40.68 7.23
C GLY A 128 31.80 39.65 6.93
N VAL A 129 31.94 39.07 5.75
CA VAL A 129 31.85 39.61 4.39
C VAL A 129 31.76 38.40 3.44
N SER A 130 30.96 38.48 2.36
CA SER A 130 31.46 38.32 0.97
C SER A 130 30.28 38.15 0.00
N SER A 131 29.91 39.26 -0.65
CA SER A 131 29.02 39.29 -1.80
C SER A 131 29.62 38.49 -2.96
N LYS A 132 28.97 37.39 -3.35
CA LYS A 132 29.11 36.84 -4.70
C LYS A 132 27.87 37.18 -5.51
N ARG A 133 27.99 38.32 -6.19
CA ARG A 133 27.43 38.69 -7.51
C ARG A 133 26.30 37.77 -8.02
N THR A 134 25.08 38.26 -7.87
CA THR A 134 23.88 37.77 -8.57
C THR A 134 24.08 37.94 -10.07
N VAL A 135 24.19 36.84 -10.81
CA VAL A 135 23.92 36.83 -12.25
C VAL A 135 22.42 36.57 -12.40
N PRO A 136 21.66 37.38 -13.15
CA PRO A 136 20.28 37.02 -13.47
C PRO A 136 20.28 35.78 -14.37
N GLU A 137 20.04 34.59 -13.79
CA GLU A 137 19.82 33.37 -14.57
C GLU A 137 18.49 33.52 -15.32
N GLN A 138 18.56 33.64 -16.64
CA GLN A 138 17.38 33.58 -17.50
C GLN A 138 16.78 32.16 -17.49
N PRO A 139 15.44 32.02 -17.49
CA PRO A 139 14.78 30.72 -17.48
C PRO A 139 15.12 29.92 -18.75
N TYR A 140 15.77 28.77 -18.59
CA TYR A 140 16.04 27.87 -19.70
C TYR A 140 14.77 27.12 -20.10
N THR A 141 14.52 27.09 -21.40
CA THR A 141 13.31 26.55 -22.00
C THR A 141 13.66 25.38 -22.92
N THR A 142 12.89 24.30 -22.86
CA THR A 142 13.04 23.17 -23.79
C THR A 142 12.63 23.57 -25.22
N ARG A 143 12.99 22.76 -26.22
CA ARG A 143 12.58 22.95 -27.62
C ARG A 143 11.04 23.11 -27.82
N SER A 144 10.23 22.69 -26.84
CA SER A 144 8.76 22.81 -26.82
C SER A 144 8.20 24.04 -26.08
N GLY A 145 9.05 24.93 -25.56
CA GLY A 145 8.57 26.11 -24.82
C GLY A 145 8.40 25.89 -23.30
N ARG A 146 8.64 24.68 -22.78
CA ARG A 146 8.51 24.40 -21.34
C ARG A 146 9.68 24.97 -20.54
N ILE A 147 9.37 25.83 -19.55
CA ILE A 147 10.31 26.35 -18.55
C ILE A 147 10.69 25.23 -17.59
N VAL A 148 11.99 25.00 -17.40
CA VAL A 148 12.50 23.94 -16.52
C VAL A 148 13.06 24.56 -15.23
N LYS A 149 12.68 23.99 -14.08
CA LYS A 149 13.21 24.39 -12.77
C LYS A 149 14.32 23.41 -12.36
N LYS A 150 15.51 23.92 -12.01
CA LYS A 150 16.59 23.08 -11.47
C LYS A 150 16.18 22.54 -10.10
N THR A 151 16.49 21.27 -9.84
CA THR A 151 16.28 20.64 -8.52
C THR A 151 17.34 21.15 -7.55
N VAL A 152 16.91 21.76 -6.45
CA VAL A 152 17.81 22.20 -5.37
C VAL A 152 18.14 20.99 -4.51
N ARG A 153 19.42 20.66 -4.37
CA ARG A 153 19.91 19.63 -3.45
C ARG A 153 20.46 20.32 -2.21
N PHE A 154 20.00 19.91 -1.04
CA PHE A 154 20.53 20.35 0.24
C PHE A 154 21.54 19.30 0.70
N SER A 155 22.73 19.74 1.13
CA SER A 155 23.80 18.95 1.73
C SER A 155 23.65 18.89 3.25
#